data_AF-A0A4P6H6X4-F1
#
_entry.id   AF-A0A4P6H6X4-F1
#
_cell.length_a   1.000
_cell.length_b   1.000
_cell.length_c   1.000
_cell.angle_alpha   90.00
_cell.angle_beta   90.00
_cell.angle_gamma   90.00
#
_symmetry.space_group_name_H-M   'P 1'
#
loop_
_entity.id
_entity.type
_entity.pdbx_description
1 polymer ?
#
loop_
_entity_poly.entity_id
_entity_poly.type
_entity_poly.pdbx_seq_one_letter_code
_entity_poly.pdbx_strand_id
1 'polypeptide(L)'
;MAQVTVTIDNKQYRMACDEGQEEHLIDLAERFDRYVAHLKDSFGEIGDQRLTVMAGIMVMDELSEMQKRIKGMESEVLTLRKTRDDALTKADKNDQALTGALGSLAQRMEDLAASLAPRKVTETPS
;
A
#
# COMPACT_ATOMS: atom_id res chain seq x y z
N MET A 1 -0.97 -17.57 33.92
CA MET A 1 -0.13 -16.59 33.21
C MET A 1 1.15 -17.30 32.83
N ALA A 2 1.42 -17.46 31.55
CA ALA A 2 2.68 -18.01 31.08
C ALA A 2 3.81 -17.02 31.38
N GLN A 3 5.02 -17.54 31.52
CA GLN A 3 6.22 -16.74 31.74
C GLN A 3 7.33 -17.31 30.88
N VAL A 4 8.10 -16.43 30.28
CA VAL A 4 9.28 -16.77 29.49
C VAL A 4 10.50 -16.13 30.12
N THR A 5 11.62 -16.86 30.10
CA THR A 5 12.91 -16.32 30.52
C THR A 5 13.73 -16.05 29.27
N VAL A 6 14.19 -14.82 29.11
CA VAL A 6 15.06 -14.41 28.01
C VAL A 6 16.42 -13.96 28.55
N THR A 7 17.44 -14.01 27.71
CA THR A 7 18.80 -13.60 28.09
C THR A 7 19.22 -12.38 27.27
N ILE A 8 19.67 -11.32 27.93
CA ILE A 8 20.18 -10.08 27.31
C ILE A 8 21.45 -9.68 28.06
N ASP A 9 22.57 -9.48 27.35
CA ASP A 9 23.89 -9.19 27.92
C ASP A 9 24.27 -10.15 29.06
N ASN A 10 24.11 -11.46 28.81
CA ASN A 10 24.32 -12.55 29.77
C ASN A 10 23.47 -12.48 31.05
N LYS A 11 22.42 -11.66 31.09
CA LYS A 11 21.49 -11.56 32.22
C LYS A 11 20.14 -12.14 31.86
N GLN A 12 19.57 -12.90 32.79
CA GLN A 12 18.25 -13.51 32.63
C GLN A 12 17.15 -12.56 33.09
N TYR A 13 16.16 -12.36 32.22
CA TYR A 13 14.98 -11.54 32.48
C TYR A 13 13.73 -12.42 32.36
N ARG A 14 12.89 -12.38 33.39
CA ARG A 14 11.63 -13.13 33.41
C ARG A 14 10.50 -12.21 32.98
N MET A 15 9.87 -12.53 31.86
CA MET A 15 8.83 -11.72 31.23
C MET A 15 7.48 -12.43 31.33
N ALA A 16 6.43 -11.65 31.60
CA ALA A 16 5.06 -12.12 31.52
C ALA A 16 4.62 -12.14 30.06
N CYS A 17 3.96 -13.22 29.65
CA CYS A 17 3.48 -13.40 28.29
C CYS A 17 2.09 -14.02 28.27
N ASP A 18 1.33 -13.69 27.23
CA ASP A 18 0.10 -14.39 26.90
C ASP A 18 0.44 -15.75 26.28
N GLU A 19 -0.52 -16.68 26.38
CA GLU A 19 -0.36 -18.04 25.85
C GLU A 19 -0.18 -18.01 24.32
N GLY A 20 0.92 -18.59 23.84
CA GLY A 20 1.28 -18.61 22.42
C GLY A 20 2.17 -17.44 21.95
N GLN A 21 2.55 -16.51 22.84
CA GLN A 21 3.46 -15.40 22.52
C GLN A 21 4.92 -15.66 22.95
N GLU A 22 5.20 -16.83 23.52
CA GLU A 22 6.50 -17.14 24.12
C GLU A 22 7.63 -17.08 23.10
N GLU A 23 7.46 -17.70 21.93
CA GLU A 23 8.45 -17.73 20.85
C GLU A 23 8.71 -16.32 20.28
N HIS A 24 7.66 -15.53 20.12
CA HIS A 24 7.79 -14.16 19.62
C HIS A 24 8.60 -13.28 20.59
N LEU A 25 8.37 -13.41 21.89
CA LEU A 25 9.13 -12.66 22.90
C LEU A 25 10.60 -13.11 22.97
N ILE A 26 10.88 -14.40 22.75
CA ILE A 26 12.25 -14.90 22.66
C ILE A 26 12.96 -14.26 21.46
N ASP A 27 12.34 -14.28 20.27
CA ASP A 27 12.92 -13.65 19.07
C ASP A 27 13.17 -12.14 19.28
N LEU A 28 12.22 -11.42 19.88
CA LEU A 28 12.39 -10.00 20.19
C LEU A 28 13.56 -9.76 21.15
N ALA A 29 13.72 -10.61 22.17
CA ALA A 29 14.82 -10.49 23.12
C ALA A 29 16.17 -10.82 22.48
N GLU A 30 16.26 -11.85 21.62
CA GLU A 30 17.48 -12.17 20.87
C GLU A 30 17.87 -11.04 19.91
N ARG A 31 16.88 -10.42 19.26
CA ARG A 31 17.11 -9.23 18.43
C ARG A 31 17.66 -8.08 19.26
N PHE A 32 17.05 -7.81 20.41
CA PHE A 32 17.49 -6.74 21.31
C PHE A 32 18.90 -7.00 21.87
N ASP A 33 19.21 -8.24 22.24
CA ASP A 33 20.55 -8.65 22.69
C ASP A 33 21.63 -8.33 21.65
N ARG A 34 21.35 -8.53 20.36
CA ARG A 34 22.27 -8.13 19.27
C ARG A 34 22.55 -6.62 19.24
N TYR A 35 21.55 -5.76 19.50
CA TYR A 35 21.79 -4.32 19.61
C TYR A 35 22.68 -3.99 20.81
N VAL A 36 22.42 -4.63 21.95
CA VAL A 36 23.24 -4.42 23.17
C VAL A 36 24.67 -4.89 22.94
N ALA A 37 24.88 -6.08 22.35
CA ALA A 37 26.19 -6.61 22.02
C ALA A 37 26.96 -5.70 21.05
N HIS A 38 26.30 -5.23 19.99
CA HIS A 38 26.89 -4.28 19.04
C HIS A 38 27.34 -2.98 19.69
N LEU A 39 26.53 -2.44 20.63
CA LEU A 39 26.89 -1.25 21.38
C LEU A 39 28.05 -1.50 22.35
N LYS A 40 28.09 -2.68 22.98
CA LYS A 40 29.19 -3.10 23.84
C LYS A 40 30.51 -3.18 23.07
N ASP A 41 30.49 -3.71 21.86
CA ASP A 41 31.67 -3.76 20.98
C ASP A 41 32.11 -2.36 20.52
N SER A 42 31.16 -1.46 20.23
CA SER A 42 31.45 -0.13 19.70
C SER A 42 31.91 0.88 20.75
N PHE A 43 31.30 0.85 21.94
CA PHE A 43 31.51 1.83 22.99
C PHE A 43 32.35 1.29 24.16
N GLY A 44 32.60 -0.02 24.20
CA GLY A 44 33.23 -0.70 25.33
C GLY A 44 32.26 -0.90 26.49
N GLU A 45 32.79 -1.31 27.66
CA GLU A 45 32.01 -1.57 28.87
C GLU A 45 31.61 -0.27 29.59
N ILE A 46 30.85 0.59 28.91
CA ILE A 46 30.26 1.79 29.52
C ILE A 46 28.99 1.38 30.27
N GLY A 47 29.15 0.68 31.39
CA GLY A 47 28.09 0.33 32.34
C GLY A 47 26.79 -0.24 31.74
N ASP A 48 26.50 -1.51 32.01
CA ASP A 48 25.44 -2.31 31.38
C ASP A 48 24.07 -1.61 31.26
N GLN A 49 23.67 -0.81 32.27
CA GLN A 49 22.41 -0.07 32.24
C GLN A 49 22.40 1.01 31.14
N ARG A 50 23.50 1.72 30.92
CA ARG A 50 23.59 2.76 29.87
C ARG A 50 23.54 2.13 28.49
N LEU A 51 24.25 1.02 28.29
CA LEU A 51 24.20 0.26 27.03
C LEU A 51 22.77 -0.20 26.72
N THR A 52 22.07 -0.76 27.71
CA THR A 52 20.68 -1.21 27.56
C THR A 52 19.74 -0.04 27.22
N VAL A 53 19.89 1.11 27.88
CA VAL A 53 19.08 2.31 27.60
C VAL A 53 19.35 2.85 26.20
N MET A 54 20.62 2.90 25.78
CA MET A 54 20.98 3.33 24.41
C MET A 54 20.39 2.39 23.35
N ALA A 55 20.49 1.07 23.55
CA ALA A 55 19.87 0.09 22.67
C ALA A 55 18.35 0.31 22.56
N GLY A 56 17.67 0.54 23.69
CA GLY A 56 16.24 0.83 23.71
C GLY A 56 15.88 2.09 22.92
N ILE A 57 16.63 3.18 23.09
CA ILE A 57 16.40 4.43 22.35
C ILE A 57 16.62 4.23 20.85
N MET A 58 17.67 3.51 20.45
CA MET A 58 17.95 3.23 19.03
C MET A 58 16.84 2.42 18.37
N VAL A 59 16.32 1.39 19.03
CA VAL A 59 15.19 0.60 18.52
C VAL A 59 13.94 1.47 18.38
N MET A 60 13.69 2.38 19.32
CA MET A 60 12.57 3.32 19.24
C MET A 60 12.72 4.32 18.09
N ASP A 61 13.94 4.78 17.81
CA ASP A 61 14.23 5.65 16.68
C ASP A 61 13.99 4.93 15.35
N GLU A 62 14.49 3.70 15.20
CA GLU A 62 14.26 2.87 14.01
C GLU A 62 12.76 2.60 13.77
N LEU A 63 12.00 2.30 14.83
CA LEU A 63 10.55 2.15 14.76
C LEU A 63 9.86 3.44 14.29
N SER A 64 10.30 4.60 14.81
CA SER A 64 9.78 5.91 14.41
C SER A 64 10.05 6.20 12.93
N GLU A 65 11.24 5.87 12.44
CA GLU A 65 11.57 5.98 11.02
C GLU A 65 10.70 5.06 10.15
N MET A 66 10.54 3.80 10.53
CA MET A 66 9.69 2.85 9.81
C MET A 66 8.24 3.32 9.75
N GLN A 67 7.69 3.84 10.86
CA GLN A 67 6.34 4.42 10.90
C GLN A 67 6.19 5.61 9.97
N LYS A 68 7.20 6.48 9.86
CA LYS A 68 7.20 7.59 8.90
C LYS A 68 7.19 7.09 7.46
N ARG A 69 7.99 6.07 7.13
CA ARG A 69 8.04 5.46 5.79
C ARG A 69 6.70 4.83 5.44
N ILE A 70 6.07 4.10 6.37
CA ILE A 70 4.72 3.52 6.18
C ILE A 70 3.71 4.60 5.84
N LYS A 71 3.66 5.70 6.60
CA LYS A 71 2.75 6.83 6.30
C LYS A 71 3.01 7.44 4.92
N GLY A 72 4.27 7.52 4.50
CA GLY A 72 4.64 7.96 3.15
C GLY A 72 4.06 7.02 2.08
N MET A 73 4.29 5.72 2.23
CA MET A 73 3.77 4.70 1.31
C MET A 73 2.23 4.68 1.27
N GLU A 74 1.56 4.84 2.41
CA GLU A 74 0.10 4.95 2.47
C GLU A 74 -0.41 6.16 1.67
N SER A 75 0.29 7.29 1.77
CA SER A 75 -0.03 8.49 0.98
C SER A 75 0.15 8.26 -0.52
N GLU A 76 1.24 7.59 -0.94
CA GLU A 76 1.48 7.24 -2.33
C GLU A 76 0.42 6.26 -2.88
N VAL A 77 0.00 5.28 -2.08
CA VAL A 77 -1.08 4.36 -2.48
C VAL A 77 -2.39 5.12 -2.70
N LEU A 78 -2.70 6.10 -1.84
CA LEU A 78 -3.89 6.94 -2.00
C LEU A 78 -3.82 7.81 -3.26
N THR A 79 -2.67 8.42 -3.56
CA THR A 79 -2.51 9.22 -4.78
C THR A 79 -2.63 8.35 -6.02
N LEU A 80 -1.98 7.19 -6.06
CA LEU A 80 -2.08 6.24 -7.16
C LEU A 80 -3.51 5.77 -7.40
N ARG A 81 -4.25 5.44 -6.33
CA ARG A 81 -5.67 5.06 -6.43
C ARG A 81 -6.50 6.19 -7.03
N LYS A 82 -6.30 7.43 -6.55
CA LYS A 82 -7.01 8.60 -7.09
C LYS A 82 -6.70 8.83 -8.56
N THR A 83 -5.43 8.79 -8.96
CA THR A 83 -5.03 8.94 -10.37
C THR A 83 -5.63 7.84 -11.24
N ARG A 84 -5.68 6.60 -10.75
CA ARG A 84 -6.33 5.48 -11.44
C ARG A 84 -7.82 5.74 -11.63
N ASP A 85 -8.52 6.15 -10.58
CA ASP A 85 -9.96 6.43 -10.63
C ASP A 85 -10.30 7.60 -11.57
N ASP A 86 -9.48 8.66 -11.55
CA ASP A 86 -9.59 9.80 -12.47
C ASP A 86 -9.36 9.39 -13.93
N ALA A 87 -8.37 8.52 -14.17
CA ALA A 87 -8.08 7.99 -15.50
C ALA A 87 -9.22 7.10 -16.04
N LEU A 88 -9.78 6.22 -15.21
CA LEU A 88 -10.96 5.42 -15.57
C LEU A 88 -12.15 6.30 -15.90
N THR A 89 -12.46 7.28 -15.05
CA THR A 89 -13.55 8.23 -15.29
C THR A 89 -13.39 9.00 -16.60
N LYS A 90 -12.14 9.37 -16.94
CA LYS A 90 -11.82 10.05 -18.20
C LYS A 90 -11.97 9.13 -19.42
N ALA A 91 -11.56 7.87 -19.28
CA ALA A 91 -11.75 6.86 -20.32
C ALA A 91 -13.24 6.63 -20.59
N ASP A 92 -14.06 6.42 -19.55
CA ASP A 92 -15.51 6.23 -19.68
C ASP A 92 -16.20 7.40 -20.38
N LYS A 93 -15.81 8.64 -20.04
CA LYS A 93 -16.34 9.85 -20.71
C LYS A 93 -15.96 9.91 -22.18
N ASN A 94 -14.72 9.56 -22.51
CA ASN A 94 -14.25 9.54 -23.89
C ASN A 94 -14.99 8.45 -24.69
N ASP A 95 -15.18 7.27 -24.12
CA ASP A 95 -15.90 6.16 -24.76
C ASP A 95 -17.36 6.51 -25.03
N GLN A 96 -18.04 7.16 -24.07
CA GLN A 96 -19.40 7.67 -24.27
C GLN A 96 -19.47 8.72 -25.38
N ALA A 97 -18.54 9.68 -25.39
CA ALA A 97 -18.48 10.72 -26.41
C ALA A 97 -18.23 10.13 -27.81
N LEU A 98 -17.33 9.15 -27.91
CA LEU A 98 -17.02 8.45 -29.15
C LEU A 98 -18.23 7.65 -29.66
N THR A 99 -18.88 6.89 -28.76
CA THR A 99 -20.08 6.12 -29.10
C THR A 99 -21.21 7.03 -29.59
N GLY A 100 -21.42 8.17 -28.93
CA GLY A 100 -22.41 9.18 -29.35
C GLY A 100 -22.08 9.77 -30.73
N ALA A 101 -20.81 10.12 -30.98
CA ALA A 101 -20.36 10.64 -32.27
C ALA A 101 -20.55 9.61 -33.39
N LEU A 102 -20.15 8.36 -33.17
CA LEU A 102 -20.33 7.26 -34.12
C LEU A 102 -21.83 7.01 -34.41
N GLY A 103 -22.68 7.02 -33.39
CA GLY A 103 -24.14 6.90 -33.57
C GLY A 103 -24.71 8.03 -34.42
N SER A 104 -24.30 9.27 -34.16
CA SER A 104 -24.73 10.43 -34.96
C SER A 104 -24.26 10.37 -36.42
N LEU A 105 -23.06 9.83 -36.66
CA LEU A 105 -22.51 9.66 -38.00
C LEU A 105 -23.30 8.57 -38.76
N ALA A 106 -23.57 7.44 -38.12
CA ALA A 106 -24.38 6.37 -38.70
C ALA A 106 -25.77 6.88 -39.10
N GLN A 107 -26.45 7.64 -38.22
CA GLN A 107 -27.74 8.24 -38.51
C GLN A 107 -27.70 9.16 -39.75
N ARG A 108 -26.66 10.01 -39.85
CA ARG A 108 -26.48 10.89 -41.03
C ARG A 108 -26.23 10.12 -42.31
N MET A 109 -25.51 8.99 -42.24
CA MET A 109 -25.30 8.13 -43.40
C MET A 109 -26.60 7.47 -43.86
N GLU A 110 -27.44 7.02 -42.93
CA GLU A 110 -28.76 6.48 -43.22
C GLU A 110 -29.68 7.53 -43.86
N ASP A 111 -29.72 8.75 -43.30
CA ASP A 111 -30.51 9.86 -43.85
C ASP A 111 -30.07 10.24 -45.27
N LEU A 112 -28.75 10.28 -45.52
CA LEU A 112 -28.19 10.56 -46.84
C LEU A 112 -28.54 9.45 -47.84
N ALA A 113 -28.45 8.18 -47.42
CA ALA A 113 -28.83 7.04 -48.25
C ALA A 113 -30.33 7.07 -48.59
N ALA A 114 -31.19 7.42 -47.62
CA ALA A 114 -32.62 7.58 -47.85
C ALA A 114 -32.93 8.72 -48.82
N SER A 115 -32.19 9.83 -48.75
CA SER A 115 -32.34 10.96 -49.68
C SER A 115 -31.91 10.63 -51.11
N LEU A 116 -30.97 9.71 -51.30
CA LEU A 116 -30.46 9.30 -52.62
C LEU A 116 -31.23 8.13 -53.22
N ALA A 117 -32.09 7.46 -52.45
CA ALA A 117 -32.92 6.37 -52.95
C ALA A 117 -33.92 6.92 -53.99
N PRO A 118 -33.98 6.34 -55.21
CA PRO A 118 -34.85 6.84 -56.27
C PRO A 118 -36.31 6.76 -55.82
N ARG A 119 -37.00 7.90 -55.87
CA ARG A 119 -38.45 7.99 -55.66
C ARG A 119 -39.12 7.08 -56.68
N LYS A 120 -39.69 5.96 -56.22
CA LYS A 120 -40.50 5.07 -57.06
C LYS A 120 -41.61 5.93 -57.68
N VAL A 121 -41.48 6.24 -58.97
CA VAL A 121 -42.56 6.85 -59.75
C VAL A 121 -43.66 5.79 -59.75
N THR A 122 -44.72 6.04 -59.00
CA THR A 122 -45.93 5.23 -59.06
C THR A 122 -46.53 5.44 -60.45
N GLU A 123 -46.23 4.52 -61.37
CA GLU A 123 -47.02 4.35 -62.57
C GLU A 123 -48.44 3.97 -62.14
N THR A 124 -49.38 4.89 -62.35
CA THR A 124 -50.82 4.66 -62.21
C THR A 124 -51.24 3.70 -63.32
N PRO A 125 -51.89 2.55 -63.02
CA PRO A 125 -52.40 1.68 -64.07
C PRO A 125 -53.72 2.26 -64.64
N SER A 126 -53.74 2.34 -65.97
CA SER A 126 -54.85 2.53 -66.93
C SER A 126 -56.02 3.47 -66.59
#